data_AF-T1KNR2-F1
#
_entry.id   AF-T1KNR2-F1
#
_cell.length_a   1.000
_cell.length_b   1.000
_cell.length_c   1.000
_cell.angle_alpha   90.00
_cell.angle_beta   90.00
_cell.angle_gamma   90.00
#
_symmetry.space_group_name_H-M   'P 1'
#
loop_
_entity.id
_entity.type
_entity.pdbx_description
1 polymer ?
#
loop_
_entity_poly.entity_id
_entity_poly.type
_entity_poly.pdbx_seq_one_letter_code
_entity_poly.pdbx_strand_id
1 'polypeptide(L)'
;MSENNKTSIKVKLSGEDYHDIVIDWTDETCEFHQQIFQQLAAYTGIPILYISCSFIETEESSLLLNNTNCLWRDSIRNDTKETVRSRFNDGDCFNLRFCVWLSSDHDHLFAVHVDLISSRNSHGNECNRSWCQHTNTRVYLDKIIGILTNSELQKKIKAQRPAGRFIDNFNEWMNVLANFDIKQYLYAFCTLNQVRQHFRPYLPHRG
;
A
#
# COMPACT_ATOMS: atom_id res chain seq x y z
N MET A 1 -19.74 -3.72 31.68
CA MET A 1 -19.56 -3.87 30.23
C MET A 1 -18.29 -4.67 30.04
N SER A 2 -18.33 -5.80 29.34
CA SER A 2 -17.09 -6.51 28.99
C SER A 2 -16.30 -5.63 28.03
N GLU A 3 -15.15 -5.12 28.45
CA GLU A 3 -14.21 -4.52 27.52
C GLU A 3 -13.85 -5.58 26.48
N ASN A 4 -14.16 -5.33 25.21
CA ASN A 4 -13.79 -6.24 24.15
C ASN A 4 -12.28 -6.08 23.93
N ASN A 5 -11.50 -6.99 24.48
CA ASN A 5 -10.04 -6.95 24.45
C ASN A 5 -9.47 -7.21 23.06
N LYS A 6 -10.30 -7.70 22.13
CA LYS A 6 -9.93 -7.93 20.74
C LYS A 6 -10.87 -7.17 19.82
N THR A 7 -10.36 -6.81 18.65
CA THR A 7 -11.19 -6.32 17.55
C THR A 7 -10.91 -7.12 16.30
N SER A 8 -11.96 -7.58 15.62
CA SER A 8 -11.85 -8.31 14.36
C SER A 8 -12.36 -7.44 13.22
N ILE A 9 -11.50 -7.11 12.27
CA ILE A 9 -11.85 -6.41 11.03
C ILE A 9 -11.76 -7.35 9.85
N LYS A 10 -12.46 -7.03 8.77
CA LYS A 10 -12.50 -7.80 7.54
C LYS A 10 -11.83 -7.04 6.42
N VAL A 11 -10.89 -7.66 5.72
CA VAL A 11 -10.20 -7.08 4.57
C VAL A 11 -10.40 -7.93 3.34
N LYS A 12 -10.36 -7.34 2.14
CA LYS A 12 -10.35 -8.14 0.91
C LYS A 12 -9.59 -7.46 -0.22
N LEU A 13 -9.12 -8.30 -1.13
CA LEU A 13 -8.75 -7.92 -2.50
C LEU A 13 -9.99 -7.85 -3.39
N SER A 14 -9.87 -7.11 -4.48
CA SER A 14 -10.88 -7.14 -5.53
C SER A 14 -10.95 -8.54 -6.15
N GLY A 15 -12.16 -9.10 -6.19
CA GLY A 15 -12.42 -10.45 -6.69
C GLY A 15 -12.17 -11.58 -5.70
N GLU A 16 -11.87 -11.27 -4.43
CA GLU A 16 -11.70 -12.27 -3.36
C GLU A 16 -12.74 -12.10 -2.24
N ASP A 17 -12.90 -13.15 -1.44
CA ASP A 17 -13.67 -13.13 -0.21
C ASP A 17 -12.95 -12.36 0.91
N TYR A 18 -13.69 -11.99 1.94
CA TYR A 18 -13.13 -11.31 3.11
C TYR A 18 -12.25 -12.25 3.94
N HIS A 19 -11.14 -11.70 4.40
CA HIS A 19 -10.20 -12.28 5.36
C HIS A 19 -10.26 -11.49 6.67
N ASP A 20 -10.27 -12.19 7.80
CA ASP A 20 -10.29 -11.56 9.11
C ASP A 20 -8.88 -11.15 9.56
N ILE A 21 -8.75 -9.92 10.07
CA ILE A 21 -7.58 -9.44 10.81
C ILE A 21 -8.01 -9.20 12.24
N VAL A 22 -7.33 -9.84 13.18
CA VAL A 22 -7.62 -9.73 14.61
C VAL A 22 -6.55 -8.88 15.30
N ILE A 23 -6.99 -7.86 16.02
CA ILE A 23 -6.14 -6.98 16.83
C ILE A 23 -6.39 -7.32 18.29
N ASP A 24 -5.39 -7.81 18.99
CA ASP A 24 -5.42 -8.00 20.44
C ASP A 24 -4.91 -6.72 21.13
N TRP A 25 -5.83 -5.97 21.73
CA TRP A 25 -5.51 -4.73 22.44
C TRP A 25 -4.86 -4.99 23.79
N THR A 26 -4.78 -6.22 24.26
CA THR A 26 -4.15 -6.58 25.53
C THR A 26 -2.79 -7.27 25.35
N ASP A 27 -2.39 -7.53 24.10
CA ASP A 27 -1.08 -8.09 23.82
C ASP A 27 0.03 -7.05 24.07
N GLU A 28 0.86 -7.33 25.08
CA GLU A 28 2.02 -6.51 25.44
C GLU A 28 3.29 -6.97 24.71
N THR A 29 3.26 -8.12 24.04
CA THR A 29 4.42 -8.71 23.34
C THR A 29 4.56 -8.20 21.91
N CYS A 30 3.46 -7.78 21.29
CA CYS A 30 3.43 -7.24 19.94
C CYS A 30 2.59 -5.96 19.86
N GLU A 31 3.19 -4.88 19.36
CA GLU A 31 2.47 -3.62 19.18
C GLU A 31 1.27 -3.81 18.23
N PHE A 32 0.12 -3.20 18.55
CA PHE A 32 -1.14 -3.41 17.83
C PHE A 32 -1.01 -3.19 16.30
N HIS A 33 -0.22 -2.20 15.88
CA HIS A 33 -0.03 -1.91 14.47
C HIS A 33 0.86 -2.96 13.79
N GLN A 34 1.81 -3.57 14.52
CA GLN A 34 2.60 -4.69 14.02
C GLN A 34 1.76 -5.94 13.80
N GLN A 35 0.80 -6.21 14.68
CA GLN A 35 -0.15 -7.31 14.48
C GLN A 35 -0.91 -7.16 13.16
N ILE A 36 -1.32 -5.93 12.80
CA ILE A 36 -1.99 -5.62 11.54
C ILE A 36 -1.05 -5.88 10.36
N PHE A 37 0.18 -5.36 10.39
CA PHE A 37 1.12 -5.53 9.28
C PHE A 37 1.56 -6.97 9.06
N GLN A 38 1.73 -7.76 10.12
CA GLN A 38 2.04 -9.19 10.00
C GLN A 38 0.91 -9.97 9.31
N GLN A 39 -0.33 -9.71 9.70
CA GLN A 39 -1.50 -10.35 9.08
C GLN A 39 -1.70 -9.86 7.63
N LEU A 40 -1.52 -8.56 7.35
CA LEU A 40 -1.54 -8.03 5.99
C LEU A 40 -0.44 -8.66 5.12
N ALA A 41 0.78 -8.78 5.62
CA ALA A 41 1.88 -9.42 4.90
C ALA A 41 1.55 -10.89 4.59
N ALA A 42 0.98 -11.62 5.56
CA ALA A 42 0.57 -13.01 5.36
C ALA A 42 -0.56 -13.15 4.32
N TYR A 43 -1.58 -12.29 4.36
CA TYR A 43 -2.71 -12.33 3.43
C TYR A 43 -2.35 -11.86 2.01
N THR A 44 -1.53 -10.82 1.91
CA THR A 44 -1.14 -10.23 0.61
C THR A 44 0.03 -10.95 -0.05
N GLY A 45 0.91 -11.58 0.72
CA GLY A 45 2.17 -12.14 0.24
C GLY A 45 3.25 -11.09 -0.01
N ILE A 46 2.99 -9.80 0.25
CA ILE A 46 4.02 -8.78 0.21
C ILE A 46 4.96 -9.04 1.39
N PRO A 47 6.29 -9.15 1.17
CA PRO A 47 7.22 -9.26 2.29
C PRO A 47 7.07 -8.04 3.20
N ILE A 48 6.87 -8.26 4.51
CA ILE A 48 6.59 -7.19 5.49
C ILE A 48 7.60 -6.04 5.43
N LEU A 49 8.85 -6.36 5.08
CA LEU A 49 9.95 -5.42 4.88
C LEU A 49 9.64 -4.33 3.83
N TYR A 50 8.82 -4.65 2.82
CA TYR A 50 8.38 -3.71 1.78
C TYR A 50 7.13 -2.90 2.15
N ILE A 51 6.43 -3.23 3.24
CA ILE A 51 5.21 -2.53 3.65
C ILE A 51 5.61 -1.36 4.56
N SER A 52 5.49 -0.11 4.10
CA SER A 52 5.88 1.09 4.89
C SER A 52 4.86 1.43 5.95
N CYS A 53 3.63 1.61 5.48
CA CYS A 53 2.55 2.20 6.22
C CYS A 53 1.22 1.80 5.61
N SER A 54 0.17 2.10 6.36
CA SER A 54 -1.21 1.92 5.95
C SER A 54 -1.96 3.21 6.27
N PHE A 55 -2.56 3.81 5.25
CA PHE A 55 -3.62 4.77 5.43
C PHE A 55 -4.93 4.03 5.68
N ILE A 56 -5.58 4.28 6.81
CA ILE A 56 -6.88 3.70 7.13
C ILE A 56 -7.92 4.78 6.88
N GLU A 57 -8.71 4.63 5.82
CA GLU A 57 -9.76 5.54 5.43
C GLU A 57 -11.11 5.00 5.94
N THR A 58 -11.61 5.57 7.04
CA THR A 58 -12.96 5.32 7.56
C THR A 58 -13.93 6.39 7.04
N GLU A 59 -15.23 6.28 7.38
CA GLU A 59 -16.21 7.31 6.99
C GLU A 59 -15.93 8.67 7.62
N GLU A 60 -15.43 8.66 8.86
CA GLU A 60 -15.31 9.86 9.68
C GLU A 60 -13.88 10.41 9.73
N SER A 61 -12.89 9.66 9.25
CA SER A 61 -11.48 10.02 9.46
C SER A 61 -10.49 9.21 8.63
N SER A 62 -9.24 9.68 8.70
CA SER A 62 -8.08 8.90 8.30
C SER A 62 -7.10 8.70 9.45
N LEU A 63 -6.56 7.48 9.57
CA LEU A 63 -5.42 7.18 10.44
C LEU A 63 -4.20 6.81 9.61
N LEU A 64 -3.02 7.04 10.18
CA LEU A 64 -1.76 6.60 9.58
C LEU A 64 -1.03 5.66 10.55
N LEU A 65 -0.82 4.43 10.09
CA LEU A 65 -0.02 3.45 10.80
C LEU A 65 1.27 3.18 10.04
N ASN A 66 2.40 3.12 10.73
CA ASN A 66 3.70 2.77 10.19
C ASN A 66 4.13 1.41 10.67
N ASN A 67 4.80 0.69 9.78
CA ASN A 67 5.39 -0.58 10.06
C ASN A 67 6.83 -0.39 10.56
N THR A 68 7.07 -0.69 11.84
CA THR A 68 8.41 -0.64 12.44
C THR A 68 9.36 -1.71 11.90
N ASN A 69 8.85 -2.76 11.24
CA ASN A 69 9.64 -3.78 10.57
C ASN A 69 10.01 -3.45 9.11
N CYS A 70 9.60 -2.30 8.57
CA CYS A 70 9.92 -1.96 7.18
C CYS A 70 11.39 -1.55 6.97
N LEU A 71 11.86 -1.60 5.72
CA LEU A 71 13.26 -1.38 5.37
C LEU A 71 13.73 0.07 5.57
N TRP A 72 12.82 1.02 5.78
CA TRP A 72 13.12 2.42 6.01
C TRP A 72 12.51 2.87 7.33
N ARG A 73 13.28 3.62 8.13
CA ARG A 73 12.70 4.27 9.30
C ARG A 73 12.12 5.60 8.86
N ASP A 74 10.81 5.60 8.59
CA ASP A 74 10.11 6.87 8.56
C ASP A 74 9.97 7.42 9.99
N SER A 75 10.13 8.73 10.15
CA SER A 75 10.05 9.41 11.46
C SER A 75 8.60 9.65 11.92
N ILE A 76 7.64 9.11 11.18
CA ILE A 76 6.22 9.32 11.41
C ILE A 76 5.81 8.57 12.67
N ARG A 77 5.20 9.31 13.60
CA ARG A 77 4.63 8.72 14.82
C ARG A 77 3.28 8.10 14.48
N ASN A 78 3.08 6.87 14.94
CA ASN A 78 1.77 6.24 14.88
C ASN A 78 0.78 6.98 15.78
N ASP A 79 -0.48 6.98 15.36
CA ASP A 79 -1.59 7.37 16.22
C ASP A 79 -1.60 6.52 17.50
N THR A 80 -2.10 7.08 18.61
CA THR A 80 -2.12 6.36 19.89
C THR A 80 -3.03 5.14 19.81
N LYS A 81 -2.74 4.12 20.64
CA LYS A 81 -3.54 2.90 20.73
C LYS A 81 -5.02 3.20 20.95
N GLU A 82 -5.34 4.17 21.80
CA GLU A 82 -6.71 4.58 22.13
C GLU A 82 -7.38 5.22 20.91
N THR A 83 -6.65 6.07 20.18
CA THR A 83 -7.13 6.70 18.96
C THR A 83 -7.45 5.63 17.93
N VAL A 84 -6.53 4.71 17.66
CA VAL A 84 -6.73 3.64 16.67
C VAL A 84 -7.85 2.70 17.09
N ARG A 85 -7.89 2.26 18.35
CA ARG A 85 -8.94 1.40 18.89
C ARG A 85 -10.32 2.03 18.76
N SER A 86 -10.44 3.34 18.97
CA SER A 86 -11.73 4.05 18.82
C SER A 86 -12.24 4.12 17.37
N ARG A 87 -11.38 3.83 16.36
CA ARG A 87 -11.78 3.86 14.95
C ARG A 87 -12.11 2.49 14.36
N PHE A 88 -11.86 1.42 15.09
CA PHE A 88 -12.18 0.07 14.64
C PHE A 88 -13.34 -0.49 15.45
N ASN A 89 -14.35 -0.95 14.73
CA ASN A 89 -15.45 -1.73 15.27
C ASN A 89 -15.34 -3.17 14.81
N ASP A 90 -15.87 -4.09 15.62
CA ASP A 90 -15.97 -5.49 15.24
C ASP A 90 -16.82 -5.66 13.98
N GLY A 91 -16.25 -6.35 13.00
CA GLY A 91 -16.87 -6.61 11.71
C GLY A 91 -16.72 -5.48 10.69
N ASP A 92 -15.96 -4.41 10.99
CA ASP A 92 -15.65 -3.37 10.00
C ASP A 92 -15.03 -3.99 8.75
N CYS A 93 -15.52 -3.60 7.58
CA CYS A 93 -15.13 -4.18 6.31
C CYS A 93 -14.32 -3.19 5.49
N PHE A 94 -13.15 -3.59 5.01
CA PHE A 94 -12.22 -2.79 4.22
C PHE A 94 -11.87 -3.48 2.91
N ASN A 95 -11.68 -2.68 1.86
CA ASN A 95 -11.00 -3.09 0.65
C ASN A 95 -9.55 -2.62 0.72
N LEU A 96 -8.63 -3.50 0.33
CA LEU A 96 -7.22 -3.14 0.27
C LEU A 96 -6.96 -2.24 -0.93
N ARG A 97 -6.12 -1.21 -0.71
CA ARG A 97 -5.50 -0.42 -1.78
C ARG A 97 -3.98 -0.54 -1.68
N PHE A 98 -3.33 -0.80 -2.82
CA PHE A 98 -1.87 -0.82 -2.90
C PHE A 98 -1.34 0.42 -3.59
N CYS A 99 -0.38 1.09 -2.95
CA CYS A 99 0.39 2.15 -3.59
C CYS A 99 1.87 1.81 -3.52
N VAL A 100 2.52 1.64 -4.67
CA VAL A 100 3.97 1.42 -4.74
C VAL A 100 4.65 2.77 -4.95
N TRP A 101 5.63 3.06 -4.10
CA TRP A 101 6.39 4.30 -4.07
C TRP A 101 7.87 4.03 -4.30
N LEU A 102 8.56 4.98 -4.93
CA LEU A 102 10.01 5.00 -4.89
C LEU A 102 10.49 5.49 -3.53
N SER A 103 11.33 4.70 -2.88
CA SER A 103 11.97 5.10 -1.64
C SER A 103 13.07 6.12 -1.93
N SER A 104 13.24 7.07 -1.01
CA SER A 104 14.34 8.04 -1.04
C SER A 104 15.68 7.43 -0.60
N ASP A 105 15.68 6.19 -0.11
CA ASP A 105 16.87 5.48 0.36
C ASP A 105 17.69 4.89 -0.82
N HIS A 106 19.00 4.84 -0.64
CA HIS A 106 19.93 4.31 -1.63
C HIS A 106 19.88 2.78 -1.73
N ASP A 107 19.54 2.08 -0.64
CA ASP A 107 19.65 0.62 -0.57
C ASP A 107 18.38 -0.14 -0.95
N HIS A 108 17.21 0.49 -0.88
CA HIS A 108 15.93 -0.10 -1.25
C HIS A 108 15.18 0.82 -2.19
N LEU A 109 14.77 0.33 -3.35
CA LEU A 109 14.14 1.17 -4.38
C LEU A 109 12.66 1.41 -4.12
N PHE A 110 11.97 0.44 -3.52
CA PHE A 110 10.51 0.42 -3.49
C PHE A 110 9.97 0.32 -2.07
N ALA A 111 8.87 1.01 -1.85
CA ALA A 111 8.03 0.91 -0.67
C ALA A 111 6.58 0.68 -1.09
N VAL A 112 5.82 -0.03 -0.29
CA VAL A 112 4.41 -0.33 -0.54
C VAL A 112 3.57 0.16 0.62
N HIS A 113 2.54 0.95 0.29
CA HIS A 113 1.46 1.23 1.22
C HIS A 113 0.37 0.19 0.99
N VAL A 114 -0.07 -0.44 2.07
CA VAL A 114 -1.20 -1.36 2.07
C VAL A 114 -2.32 -0.67 2.84
N ASP A 115 -3.12 0.11 2.13
CA ASP A 115 -4.16 0.96 2.70
C ASP A 115 -5.46 0.19 2.94
N LEU A 116 -6.15 0.54 4.02
CA LEU A 116 -7.45 -0.01 4.41
C LEU A 116 -8.54 1.01 4.06
N ILE A 117 -9.25 0.79 2.96
CA ILE A 117 -10.32 1.69 2.50
C ILE A 117 -11.66 1.13 2.93
N SER A 118 -12.46 1.88 3.70
CA SER A 118 -13.80 1.44 4.11
C SER A 118 -14.58 0.91 2.91
N SER A 119 -15.21 -0.27 3.08
CA SER A 119 -15.99 -0.91 2.02
C SER A 119 -17.15 -0.03 1.53
N ARG A 120 -17.55 0.95 2.33
CA ARG A 120 -18.57 1.94 1.98
C ARG A 120 -18.02 3.04 1.06
N ASN A 121 -16.73 3.35 1.14
CA ASN A 121 -16.03 4.32 0.28
C ASN A 121 -15.55 3.70 -1.04
N SER A 122 -15.40 2.38 -1.08
CA SER A 122 -15.13 1.61 -2.29
C SER A 122 -16.43 0.99 -2.81
N HIS A 123 -17.26 1.79 -3.48
CA HIS A 123 -18.53 1.33 -4.01
C HIS A 123 -18.34 0.26 -5.11
N GLY A 124 -18.58 -1.00 -4.77
CA GLY A 124 -18.75 -2.10 -5.74
C GLY A 124 -17.59 -2.24 -6.74
N ASN A 125 -17.96 -2.48 -8.01
CA ASN A 125 -17.03 -2.72 -9.12
C ASN A 125 -16.53 -1.41 -9.76
N GLU A 126 -16.75 -0.25 -9.15
CA GLU A 126 -16.43 1.04 -9.76
C GLU A 126 -15.10 1.60 -9.24
N CYS A 127 -14.45 2.39 -10.08
CA CYS A 127 -13.20 3.07 -9.74
C CYS A 127 -13.48 4.51 -9.34
N ASN A 128 -12.93 4.93 -8.21
CA ASN A 128 -13.05 6.27 -7.68
C ASN A 128 -11.69 6.81 -7.20
N ARG A 129 -11.69 8.00 -6.58
CA ARG A 129 -10.46 8.64 -6.10
C ARG A 129 -9.75 7.83 -5.01
N SER A 130 -10.46 7.03 -4.23
CA SER A 130 -9.90 6.30 -3.10
C SER A 130 -9.62 4.83 -3.44
N TRP A 131 -10.29 4.21 -4.42
CA TRP A 131 -10.14 2.79 -4.70
C TRP A 131 -10.57 2.40 -6.13
N CYS A 132 -10.02 1.32 -6.69
CA CYS A 132 -10.43 0.77 -7.98
C CYS A 132 -10.24 -0.73 -8.06
N GLN A 133 -11.24 -1.44 -8.60
CA GLN A 133 -11.19 -2.90 -8.71
C GLN A 133 -10.01 -3.41 -9.55
N HIS A 134 -9.63 -2.71 -10.63
CA HIS A 134 -8.67 -3.22 -11.61
C HIS A 134 -7.22 -3.25 -11.12
N THR A 135 -6.86 -2.38 -10.18
CA THR A 135 -5.49 -2.27 -9.62
C THR A 135 -5.34 -2.91 -8.25
N ASN A 136 -6.42 -3.47 -7.68
CA ASN A 136 -6.41 -4.07 -6.34
C ASN A 136 -6.83 -5.55 -6.38
N THR A 137 -6.53 -6.23 -7.49
CA THR A 137 -6.71 -7.68 -7.66
C THR A 137 -5.45 -8.45 -7.24
N ARG A 138 -5.60 -9.74 -6.95
CA ARG A 138 -4.45 -10.66 -6.72
C ARG A 138 -3.47 -10.66 -7.89
N VAL A 139 -3.96 -10.72 -9.11
CA VAL A 139 -3.11 -10.75 -10.32
C VAL A 139 -2.26 -9.48 -10.43
N TYR A 140 -2.81 -8.31 -10.09
CA TYR A 140 -2.06 -7.07 -10.09
C TYR A 140 -1.03 -7.03 -8.95
N LEU A 141 -1.43 -7.49 -7.76
CA LEU A 141 -0.57 -7.60 -6.59
C LEU A 141 0.62 -8.56 -6.82
N ASP A 142 0.39 -9.71 -7.44
CA ASP A 142 1.44 -10.69 -7.76
C ASP A 142 2.49 -10.09 -8.71
N LYS A 143 2.06 -9.24 -9.65
CA LYS A 143 3.00 -8.48 -10.52
C LYS A 143 3.84 -7.50 -9.71
N ILE A 144 3.23 -6.78 -8.78
CA ILE A 144 3.96 -5.89 -7.85
C ILE A 144 4.98 -6.71 -7.06
N ILE A 145 4.58 -7.82 -6.44
CA ILE A 145 5.47 -8.68 -5.66
C ILE A 145 6.64 -9.18 -6.53
N GLY A 146 6.38 -9.56 -7.78
CA GLY A 146 7.41 -9.94 -8.74
C GLY A 146 8.42 -8.82 -9.02
N ILE A 147 7.97 -7.56 -9.08
CA ILE A 147 8.86 -6.39 -9.24
C ILE A 147 9.68 -6.16 -7.97
N LEU A 148 9.03 -6.17 -6.80
CA LEU A 148 9.66 -5.93 -5.50
C LEU A 148 10.74 -6.97 -5.19
N THR A 149 10.51 -8.23 -5.50
CA THR A 149 11.42 -9.33 -5.14
C THR A 149 12.51 -9.59 -6.18
N ASN A 150 12.45 -8.94 -7.36
CA ASN A 150 13.43 -9.12 -8.42
C ASN A 150 14.71 -8.31 -8.18
N SER A 151 15.70 -8.95 -7.55
CA SER A 151 16.99 -8.33 -7.21
C SER A 151 17.78 -7.86 -8.45
N GLU A 152 17.72 -8.59 -9.57
CA GLU A 152 18.41 -8.22 -10.80
C GLU A 152 17.79 -6.99 -11.47
N LEU A 153 16.45 -6.92 -11.49
CA LEU A 153 15.73 -5.72 -11.94
C LEU A 153 16.10 -4.51 -11.07
N GLN A 154 16.09 -4.69 -9.74
CA GLN A 154 16.48 -3.62 -8.83
C GLN A 154 17.91 -3.13 -9.07
N LYS A 155 18.88 -4.04 -9.30
CA LYS A 155 20.26 -3.67 -9.65
C LYS A 155 20.32 -2.86 -10.95
N LYS A 156 19.59 -3.27 -11.99
CA LYS A 156 19.55 -2.56 -13.28
C LYS A 156 18.95 -1.15 -13.14
N ILE A 157 17.89 -0.99 -12.36
CA ILE A 157 17.29 0.33 -12.09
C ILE A 157 18.27 1.21 -11.30
N LYS A 158 18.93 0.66 -10.27
CA LYS A 158 19.94 1.39 -9.50
C LYS A 158 21.13 1.84 -10.35
N ALA A 159 21.55 1.03 -11.33
CA ALA A 159 22.64 1.38 -12.25
C ALA A 159 22.28 2.53 -13.20
N GLN A 160 20.98 2.71 -13.51
CA GLN A 160 20.46 3.81 -14.34
C GLN A 160 19.85 4.94 -13.50
N ARG A 161 20.12 4.94 -12.19
CA ARG A 161 19.55 5.90 -11.25
C ARG A 161 19.95 7.34 -11.64
N PRO A 162 18.98 8.26 -11.79
CA PRO A 162 19.26 9.68 -11.96
C PRO A 162 20.10 10.25 -10.81
N ALA A 163 20.91 11.27 -11.07
CA ALA A 163 21.57 12.01 -9.99
C ALA A 163 20.49 12.63 -9.07
N GLY A 164 20.73 12.76 -7.76
CA GLY A 164 19.76 13.37 -6.83
C GLY A 164 18.60 12.48 -6.38
N ARG A 165 17.75 13.00 -5.49
CA ARG A 165 16.60 12.24 -4.93
C ARG A 165 15.45 12.19 -5.94
N PHE A 166 14.55 11.23 -5.75
CA PHE A 166 13.34 11.09 -6.58
C PHE A 166 12.54 12.40 -6.70
N ILE A 167 12.32 13.08 -5.58
CA ILE A 167 11.54 14.33 -5.52
C ILE A 167 12.19 15.43 -6.38
N ASP A 168 13.53 15.48 -6.39
CA ASP A 168 14.27 16.50 -7.11
C ASP A 168 14.28 16.24 -8.62
N ASN A 169 14.27 14.96 -9.04
CA ASN A 169 14.42 14.53 -10.44
C ASN A 169 13.30 13.59 -10.91
N PHE A 170 12.06 13.92 -10.55
CA PHE A 170 10.86 13.12 -10.82
C PHE A 170 10.78 12.65 -12.28
N ASN A 171 10.94 13.56 -13.25
CA ASN A 171 10.80 13.24 -14.67
C ASN A 171 11.85 12.22 -15.16
N GLU A 172 13.10 12.33 -14.70
CA GLU A 172 14.17 11.41 -15.08
C GLU A 172 13.90 10.02 -14.51
N TRP A 173 13.46 9.95 -13.25
CA TRP A 173 13.03 8.70 -12.64
C TRP A 173 11.86 8.07 -13.40
N MET A 174 10.84 8.84 -13.77
CA MET A 174 9.71 8.32 -14.55
C MET A 174 10.14 7.76 -15.92
N ASN A 175 11.18 8.32 -16.54
CA ASN A 175 11.74 7.79 -17.79
C ASN A 175 12.48 6.47 -17.57
N VAL A 176 13.30 6.38 -16.52
CA VAL A 176 13.98 5.13 -16.15
C VAL A 176 12.95 4.03 -15.89
N LEU A 177 11.93 4.30 -15.08
CA LEU A 177 10.88 3.33 -14.77
C LEU A 177 10.07 2.91 -16.00
N ALA A 178 9.87 3.80 -16.97
CA ALA A 178 9.22 3.49 -18.23
C ALA A 178 10.08 2.55 -19.10
N ASN A 179 11.40 2.70 -19.11
CA ASN A 179 12.32 1.81 -19.83
C ASN A 179 12.27 0.36 -19.30
N PHE A 180 11.88 0.18 -18.04
CA PHE A 180 11.72 -1.13 -17.40
C PHE A 180 10.27 -1.63 -17.38
N ASP A 181 9.33 -0.91 -18.01
CA ASP A 181 7.89 -1.25 -18.03
C ASP A 181 7.28 -1.44 -16.62
N ILE A 182 7.79 -0.70 -15.62
CA ILE A 182 7.29 -0.76 -14.24
C ILE A 182 6.53 0.49 -13.82
N LYS A 183 6.54 1.53 -14.67
CA LYS A 183 5.87 2.80 -14.41
C LYS A 183 4.38 2.62 -14.11
N GLN A 184 3.67 1.70 -14.78
CA GLN A 184 2.24 1.49 -14.52
C GLN A 184 1.90 0.87 -13.15
N TYR A 185 2.89 0.30 -12.46
CA TYR A 185 2.71 -0.31 -11.14
C TYR A 185 3.07 0.65 -10.00
N LEU A 186 3.73 1.77 -10.35
CA LEU A 186 4.14 2.80 -9.42
C LEU A 186 3.14 3.94 -9.48
N TYR A 187 2.77 4.47 -8.31
CA TYR A 187 1.77 5.53 -8.23
C TYR A 187 0.49 5.18 -9.01
N ALA A 188 -0.01 3.95 -8.83
CA ALA A 188 -1.19 3.42 -9.51
C ALA A 188 -2.45 4.20 -9.14
N PHE A 189 -2.53 5.43 -9.63
CA PHE A 189 -3.65 6.31 -9.53
C PHE A 189 -4.70 5.79 -10.52
N CYS A 190 -5.63 4.97 -10.02
CA CYS A 190 -6.97 4.95 -10.60
C CYS A 190 -7.77 6.22 -10.28
N THR A 191 -7.07 7.33 -10.00
CA THR A 191 -7.64 8.63 -9.66
C THR A 191 -7.51 9.55 -10.87
N LEU A 192 -8.17 9.18 -11.96
CA LEU A 192 -8.31 10.02 -13.12
C LEU A 192 -9.56 10.88 -12.96
N ASN A 193 -9.50 11.83 -12.02
CA ASN A 193 -10.17 13.12 -12.24
C ASN A 193 -9.08 14.17 -12.22
N GLN A 194 -8.76 14.67 -13.43
CA GLN A 194 -7.72 15.65 -13.78
C GLN A 194 -6.33 15.11 -14.12
N VAL A 195 -6.25 14.19 -15.09
CA VAL A 195 -5.10 14.24 -16.01
C VAL A 195 -5.26 15.53 -16.81
N ARG A 196 -4.50 16.56 -16.45
CA ARG A 196 -3.94 17.46 -17.47
C ARG A 196 -3.36 16.54 -18.54
N GLN A 197 -3.84 16.68 -19.77
CA GLN A 197 -3.77 15.78 -20.93
C GLN A 197 -2.37 15.26 -21.38
N HIS A 198 -1.38 15.14 -20.50
CA HIS A 198 0.00 14.77 -20.82
C HIS A 198 0.48 13.43 -20.23
N PHE A 199 -0.29 12.78 -19.36
CA PHE A 199 0.04 11.41 -18.92
C PHE A 199 -0.79 10.40 -19.71
N ARG A 200 -0.22 9.84 -20.77
CA ARG A 200 -0.73 8.62 -21.38
C ARG A 200 -0.25 7.43 -20.53
N PRO A 201 -1.15 6.68 -19.88
CA PRO A 201 -0.79 5.51 -19.10
C PRO A 201 -0.43 4.28 -19.96
N TYR A 202 -0.59 4.38 -21.28
CA TYR A 202 -0.24 3.34 -22.26
C TYR A 202 0.73 3.92 -23.31
N LEU A 203 1.90 3.30 -23.44
CA LEU A 203 2.73 3.43 -24.62
C LEU A 203 2.12 2.51 -25.71
N PRO A 204 1.97 2.97 -26.97
CA PRO A 204 1.67 2.06 -28.07
C PRO A 204 2.78 1.01 -28.13
N HIS A 205 2.40 -0.27 -28.18
CA HIS A 205 3.34 -1.35 -28.44
C HIS A 205 4.19 -0.99 -29.66
N ARG A 206 5.51 -0.86 -29.46
CA ARG A 206 6.43 -0.82 -30.60
C ARG A 206 6.49 -2.25 -31.14
N GLY A 207 5.80 -2.46 -32.26
CA GLY A 207 6.06 -3.60 -33.15
C GLY A 207 7.44 -3.50 -33.78
#